data_AF-A0A9P5ANE1-F1
#
_entry.id   AF-A0A9P5ANE1-F1
#
_cell.length_a   1.000
_cell.length_b   1.000
_cell.length_c   1.000
_cell.angle_alpha   90.00
_cell.angle_beta   90.00
_cell.angle_gamma   90.00
#
_symmetry.space_group_name_H-M   'P 1'
#
loop_
_entity.id
_entity.type
_entity.pdbx_description
1 polymer ?
#
loop_
_entity_poly.entity_id
_entity_poly.type
_entity_poly.pdbx_seq_one_letter_code
_entity_poly.pdbx_strand_id
1 'polypeptide(L)'
;MSQSPVIIGVGEIRQKNFTLENTLEPAELILSAIRDAAKDTTVDVINHVDSISVVPPWSWTYDDLPKLLAQRLGVAPSHLELSGHGGHTPALLCNGAAARVAAGGAKMAVVTGGEALASSGRLPPPRWTEMSPGAKLYGPSDPALLNGPGALHSIGMPIQVYPLYENAYRKHYQQTFHENHHESAALYADFDKVACQHPNSWRAGETPRDLDAIMTITKQNRMICTPYPLLMNAFNGVNLAAACIITTVEYATKLKVPQDKWVYITGGAGSNDSSHFWERSNYFSSPAIEYSIDKALESAALTKNEIDCFDFYSCFPIVPKLACKHVGLNVQEPNKPISLLGGLTSFGGAGNNYSLHAIAEMARVIRSRKHQNGLVLANGGVLSWQHALCLSVQPRRDSSLYQKKDILDNGNVSQGPAFTAKAQGEAFIETYTVDYDRKGPKMGHIVGRLVENGHRFIANHGDEHTLVALASTDGEPIGMKGRAVVAADGRNLFILAPSAKL
;
A
#
# COMPACT_ATOMS: atom_id res chain seq x y z
N MET A 1 -17.45 3.63 27.24
CA MET A 1 -16.42 2.58 27.39
C MET A 1 -16.93 1.18 27.04
N SER A 2 -18.13 0.75 27.46
CA SER A 2 -18.65 -0.59 27.11
C SER A 2 -18.74 -0.87 25.60
N GLN A 3 -19.12 0.15 24.81
CA GLN A 3 -19.20 0.06 23.35
C GLN A 3 -17.87 0.35 22.63
N SER A 4 -16.75 0.48 23.34
CA SER A 4 -15.46 0.71 22.71
C SER A 4 -15.06 -0.51 21.88
N PRO A 5 -14.73 -0.36 20.59
CA PRO A 5 -14.36 -1.48 19.74
C PRO A 5 -12.95 -1.96 20.06
N VAL A 6 -12.79 -3.28 20.13
CA VAL A 6 -11.53 -3.97 20.43
C VAL A 6 -11.27 -5.08 19.42
N ILE A 7 -10.02 -5.20 18.97
CA ILE A 7 -9.51 -6.41 18.35
C ILE A 7 -9.25 -7.41 19.47
N ILE A 8 -9.89 -8.58 19.40
CA ILE A 8 -9.77 -9.64 20.40
C ILE A 8 -8.99 -10.87 19.91
N GLY A 9 -8.82 -11.00 18.60
CA GLY A 9 -8.10 -12.12 17.99
C GLY A 9 -7.47 -11.71 16.67
N VAL A 10 -6.22 -12.14 16.45
CA VAL A 10 -5.51 -11.93 15.19
C VAL A 10 -4.90 -13.25 14.70
N GLY A 11 -5.01 -13.51 13.40
CA GLY A 11 -4.51 -14.73 12.78
C GLY A 11 -3.78 -14.41 11.51
N GLU A 12 -2.71 -15.15 11.23
CA GLU A 12 -1.90 -15.00 10.03
C GLU A 12 -1.46 -16.37 9.53
N ILE A 13 -1.43 -16.52 8.21
CA ILE A 13 -1.00 -17.73 7.53
C ILE A 13 0.13 -17.38 6.57
N ARG A 14 1.14 -18.24 6.57
CA ARG A 14 2.23 -18.23 5.58
C ARG A 14 2.42 -19.63 5.02
N GLN A 15 2.18 -19.80 3.71
CA GLN A 15 2.43 -21.05 3.01
C GLN A 15 3.63 -20.92 2.06
N LYS A 16 4.85 -21.05 2.59
CA LYS A 16 6.07 -20.98 1.77
C LYS A 16 6.39 -22.31 1.05
N ASN A 17 6.14 -23.44 1.71
CA ASN A 17 6.36 -24.76 1.17
C ASN A 17 5.05 -25.31 0.61
N PHE A 18 4.97 -25.46 -0.70
CA PHE A 18 3.79 -26.01 -1.38
C PHE A 18 4.20 -26.80 -2.64
N THR A 19 3.34 -27.75 -3.00
CA THR A 19 3.34 -28.50 -4.26
C THR A 19 2.03 -28.23 -4.99
N LEU A 20 1.88 -28.76 -6.22
CA LEU A 20 0.63 -28.63 -6.96
C LEU A 20 -0.54 -29.31 -6.21
N GLU A 21 -0.24 -30.38 -5.47
CA GLU A 21 -1.24 -31.17 -4.76
C GLU A 21 -1.68 -30.51 -3.45
N ASN A 22 -0.80 -29.80 -2.73
CA ASN A 22 -1.12 -29.29 -1.38
C ASN A 22 -1.24 -27.76 -1.29
N THR A 23 -1.12 -27.04 -2.41
CA THR A 23 -1.29 -25.59 -2.41
C THR A 23 -2.72 -25.21 -2.06
N LEU A 24 -2.86 -24.20 -1.19
CA LEU A 24 -4.16 -23.70 -0.77
C LEU A 24 -4.61 -22.56 -1.68
N GLU A 25 -5.90 -22.55 -2.01
CA GLU A 25 -6.55 -21.41 -2.66
C GLU A 25 -6.68 -20.23 -1.68
N PRO A 26 -6.88 -18.99 -2.16
CA PRO A 26 -7.06 -17.83 -1.29
C PRO A 26 -8.15 -18.02 -0.22
N ALA A 27 -9.29 -18.61 -0.57
CA ALA A 27 -10.37 -18.88 0.39
C ALA A 27 -9.93 -19.78 1.55
N GLU A 28 -9.13 -20.82 1.30
CA GLU A 28 -8.64 -21.72 2.35
C GLU A 28 -7.54 -21.08 3.20
N LEU A 29 -6.67 -20.25 2.60
CA LEU A 29 -5.72 -19.43 3.35
C LEU A 29 -6.46 -18.48 4.29
N ILE A 30 -7.50 -17.81 3.80
CA ILE A 30 -8.36 -16.91 4.56
C ILE A 30 -9.06 -17.65 5.71
N LEU A 31 -9.70 -18.79 5.45
CA LEU A 31 -10.35 -19.60 6.49
C LEU A 31 -9.38 -20.04 7.58
N SER A 32 -8.16 -20.40 7.20
CA SER A 32 -7.12 -20.77 8.15
C SER A 32 -6.72 -19.57 9.02
N ALA A 33 -6.58 -18.37 8.44
CA ALA A 33 -6.32 -17.15 9.20
C ALA A 33 -7.47 -16.80 10.16
N ILE A 34 -8.73 -16.95 9.75
CA ILE A 34 -9.89 -16.75 10.62
C ILE A 34 -9.87 -17.73 11.81
N ARG A 35 -9.57 -19.01 11.55
CA ARG A 35 -9.47 -20.04 12.59
C ARG A 35 -8.34 -19.74 13.57
N ASP A 36 -7.19 -19.27 13.09
CA ASP A 36 -6.08 -18.88 13.97
C ASP A 36 -6.39 -17.60 14.77
N ALA A 37 -7.10 -16.63 14.17
CA ALA A 37 -7.61 -15.47 14.90
C ALA A 37 -8.61 -15.88 16.00
N ALA A 38 -9.47 -16.86 15.73
CA ALA A 38 -10.40 -17.40 16.72
C ALA A 38 -9.67 -18.10 17.87
N LYS A 39 -8.67 -18.94 17.57
CA LYS A 39 -7.81 -19.57 18.60
C LYS A 39 -7.10 -18.54 19.46
N ASP A 40 -6.62 -17.45 18.87
CA ASP A 40 -5.94 -16.37 19.60
C ASP A 40 -6.85 -15.68 20.64
N THR A 41 -8.18 -15.71 20.46
CA THR A 41 -9.13 -15.21 21.47
C THR A 41 -9.19 -16.05 22.74
N THR A 42 -8.71 -17.30 22.69
CA THR A 42 -8.74 -18.33 23.76
C THR A 42 -10.14 -18.79 24.20
N VAL A 43 -11.19 -18.37 23.51
CA VAL A 43 -12.58 -18.80 23.71
C VAL A 43 -13.22 -19.15 22.37
N ASP A 44 -14.31 -19.92 22.36
CA ASP A 44 -15.02 -20.22 21.10
C ASP A 44 -15.85 -19.00 20.67
N VAL A 45 -15.44 -18.40 19.55
CA VAL A 45 -16.02 -17.17 19.01
C VAL A 45 -16.64 -17.36 17.62
N ILE A 46 -16.33 -18.46 16.92
CA ILE A 46 -16.71 -18.61 15.51
C ILE A 46 -18.24 -18.56 15.36
N ASN A 47 -18.96 -19.27 16.23
CA ASN A 47 -20.43 -19.31 16.23
C ASN A 47 -21.09 -17.96 16.56
N HIS A 48 -20.32 -16.97 17.02
CA HIS A 48 -20.80 -15.62 17.33
C HIS A 48 -20.58 -14.62 16.19
N VAL A 49 -19.83 -14.98 15.14
CA VAL A 49 -19.54 -14.09 14.01
C VAL A 49 -20.82 -13.77 13.25
N ASP A 50 -21.19 -12.49 13.22
CA ASP A 50 -22.39 -11.99 12.55
C ASP A 50 -22.11 -10.93 11.48
N SER A 51 -20.82 -10.65 11.22
CA SER A 51 -20.32 -9.77 10.16
C SER A 51 -19.01 -10.28 9.58
N ILE A 52 -18.91 -10.42 8.25
CA ILE A 52 -17.66 -10.75 7.54
C ILE A 52 -17.38 -9.69 6.47
N SER A 53 -16.20 -9.08 6.54
CA SER A 53 -15.68 -8.13 5.54
C SER A 53 -14.37 -8.66 4.95
N VAL A 54 -14.29 -8.74 3.62
CA VAL A 54 -13.20 -9.42 2.90
C VAL A 54 -12.44 -8.46 1.98
N VAL A 55 -11.12 -8.54 2.04
CA VAL A 55 -10.20 -7.91 1.07
C VAL A 55 -10.04 -8.86 -0.12
N PRO A 56 -10.33 -8.43 -1.36
CA PRO A 56 -10.29 -9.32 -2.50
C PRO A 56 -8.85 -9.76 -2.85
N PRO A 57 -8.61 -11.06 -3.12
CA PRO A 57 -7.36 -11.55 -3.71
C PRO A 57 -7.17 -11.07 -5.16
N TRP A 58 -5.93 -11.09 -5.64
CA TRP A 58 -5.59 -10.91 -7.06
C TRP A 58 -5.52 -12.23 -7.81
N SER A 59 -5.05 -13.29 -7.13
CA SER A 59 -4.76 -14.58 -7.76
C SER A 59 -6.00 -15.36 -8.21
N TRP A 60 -7.17 -15.12 -7.61
CA TRP A 60 -8.36 -15.92 -7.86
C TRP A 60 -9.65 -15.11 -7.66
N THR A 61 -10.63 -15.30 -8.53
CA THR A 61 -11.92 -14.59 -8.44
C THR A 61 -13.02 -15.58 -8.10
N TYR A 62 -13.81 -15.25 -7.07
CA TYR A 62 -14.93 -16.03 -6.58
C TYR A 62 -16.25 -15.30 -6.86
N ASP A 63 -17.34 -16.04 -7.03
CA ASP A 63 -18.67 -15.46 -7.29
C ASP A 63 -19.10 -14.56 -6.12
N ASP A 64 -18.95 -15.08 -4.90
CA ASP A 64 -19.24 -14.37 -3.66
C ASP A 64 -18.33 -14.95 -2.57
N LEU A 65 -17.11 -14.39 -2.46
CA LEU A 65 -16.12 -14.84 -1.48
C LEU A 65 -16.63 -14.71 -0.03
N PRO A 66 -17.19 -13.58 0.44
CA PRO A 66 -17.72 -13.49 1.79
C PRO A 66 -18.76 -14.58 2.12
N LYS A 67 -19.70 -14.85 1.19
CA LYS A 67 -20.72 -15.90 1.37
C LYS A 67 -20.12 -17.30 1.40
N LEU A 68 -19.15 -17.58 0.52
CA LEU A 68 -18.43 -18.86 0.52
C LEU A 68 -17.73 -19.10 1.87
N LEU A 69 -17.09 -18.07 2.42
CA LEU A 69 -16.43 -18.14 3.74
C LEU A 69 -17.45 -18.40 4.85
N ALA A 70 -18.59 -17.70 4.86
CA ALA A 70 -19.64 -17.91 5.84
C ALA A 70 -20.17 -19.35 5.82
N GLN A 71 -20.43 -19.90 4.62
CA GLN A 71 -20.85 -21.29 4.44
C GLN A 71 -19.82 -22.29 4.97
N ARG A 72 -18.54 -22.11 4.64
CA ARG A 72 -17.45 -22.99 5.10
C ARG A 72 -17.15 -22.88 6.59
N LEU A 73 -17.50 -21.76 7.22
CA LEU A 73 -17.43 -21.57 8.68
C LEU A 73 -18.68 -22.08 9.41
N GLY A 74 -19.78 -22.37 8.70
CA GLY A 74 -21.04 -22.80 9.30
C GLY A 74 -21.80 -21.67 10.00
N VAL A 75 -21.60 -20.42 9.58
CA VAL A 75 -22.23 -19.22 10.18
C VAL A 75 -23.17 -18.52 9.19
N ALA A 76 -24.15 -17.80 9.73
CA ALA A 76 -25.12 -17.03 8.96
C ALA A 76 -25.05 -15.53 9.34
N PRO A 77 -23.97 -14.82 8.96
CA PRO A 77 -23.79 -13.43 9.32
C PRO A 77 -24.83 -12.55 8.64
N SER A 78 -25.31 -11.55 9.38
CA SER A 78 -26.24 -10.54 8.87
C SER A 78 -25.57 -9.53 7.92
N HIS A 79 -24.24 -9.45 7.95
CA HIS A 79 -23.45 -8.56 7.13
C HIS A 79 -22.33 -9.31 6.39
N LEU A 80 -22.32 -9.19 5.07
CA LEU A 80 -21.28 -9.71 4.19
C LEU A 80 -20.80 -8.57 3.27
N GLU A 81 -19.50 -8.39 3.17
CA GLU A 81 -18.90 -7.32 2.37
C GLU A 81 -17.62 -7.80 1.69
N LEU A 82 -17.53 -7.56 0.38
CA LEU A 82 -16.28 -7.66 -0.38
C LEU A 82 -15.88 -6.23 -0.75
N SER A 83 -14.69 -5.80 -0.33
CA SER A 83 -14.17 -4.47 -0.69
C SER A 83 -13.69 -4.41 -2.14
N GLY A 84 -13.43 -3.19 -2.63
CA GLY A 84 -12.70 -2.99 -3.89
C GLY A 84 -11.21 -3.36 -3.77
N HIS A 85 -10.49 -3.36 -4.90
CA HIS A 85 -9.04 -3.54 -4.89
C HIS A 85 -8.33 -2.29 -4.36
N GLY A 86 -7.29 -2.48 -3.54
CA GLY A 86 -6.40 -1.44 -3.04
C GLY A 86 -5.81 -1.80 -1.68
N GLY A 87 -4.51 -1.54 -1.49
CA GLY A 87 -3.81 -1.83 -0.21
C GLY A 87 -4.29 -1.00 1.00
N HIS A 88 -5.16 0.00 0.79
CA HIS A 88 -5.80 0.79 1.84
C HIS A 88 -7.01 0.08 2.47
N THR A 89 -7.62 -0.88 1.76
CA THR A 89 -8.90 -1.47 2.17
C THR A 89 -8.86 -2.25 3.48
N PRO A 90 -7.77 -2.92 3.90
CA PRO A 90 -7.73 -3.55 5.22
C PRO A 90 -8.00 -2.59 6.37
N ALA A 91 -7.36 -1.42 6.38
CA ALA A 91 -7.56 -0.41 7.43
C ALA A 91 -8.96 0.22 7.35
N LEU A 92 -9.47 0.44 6.13
CA LEU A 92 -10.84 0.90 5.90
C LEU A 92 -11.88 -0.08 6.46
N LEU A 93 -11.71 -1.37 6.20
CA LEU A 93 -12.61 -2.43 6.67
C LEU A 93 -12.54 -2.59 8.19
N CYS A 94 -11.35 -2.55 8.79
CA CYS A 94 -11.20 -2.55 10.25
C CYS A 94 -11.88 -1.33 10.89
N ASN A 95 -11.72 -0.14 10.31
CA ASN A 95 -12.41 1.08 10.77
C ASN A 95 -13.94 0.95 10.66
N GLY A 96 -14.42 0.40 9.54
CA GLY A 96 -15.85 0.14 9.32
C GLY A 96 -16.44 -0.89 10.28
N ALA A 97 -15.74 -2.01 10.49
CA ALA A 97 -16.13 -3.04 11.44
C ALA A 97 -16.17 -2.50 12.89
N ALA A 98 -15.18 -1.69 13.28
CA ALA A 98 -15.14 -1.03 14.58
C ALA A 98 -16.37 -0.13 14.81
N ALA A 99 -16.72 0.71 13.83
CA ALA A 99 -17.92 1.56 13.89
C ALA A 99 -19.21 0.72 13.91
N ARG A 100 -19.28 -0.35 13.12
CA ARG A 100 -20.44 -1.24 13.04
C ARG A 100 -20.73 -1.90 14.38
N VAL A 101 -19.71 -2.46 15.05
CA VAL A 101 -19.91 -3.09 16.37
C VAL A 101 -20.20 -2.06 17.45
N ALA A 102 -19.53 -0.90 17.43
CA ALA A 102 -19.78 0.16 18.40
C ALA A 102 -21.19 0.76 18.30
N ALA A 103 -21.78 0.77 17.10
CA ALA A 103 -23.16 1.19 16.85
C ALA A 103 -24.21 0.08 17.08
N GLY A 104 -23.79 -1.14 17.44
CA GLY A 104 -24.69 -2.27 17.64
C GLY A 104 -25.21 -2.92 16.36
N GLY A 105 -24.66 -2.57 15.18
CA GLY A 105 -25.03 -3.17 13.90
C GLY A 105 -24.43 -4.57 13.66
N ALA A 106 -23.50 -5.00 14.53
CA ALA A 106 -22.95 -6.35 14.60
C ALA A 106 -22.44 -6.59 16.02
N LYS A 107 -22.45 -7.82 16.51
CA LYS A 107 -21.85 -8.20 17.80
C LYS A 107 -20.41 -8.63 17.63
N MET A 108 -20.08 -9.29 16.52
CA MET A 108 -18.75 -9.80 16.25
C MET A 108 -18.44 -9.79 14.76
N ALA A 109 -17.46 -8.98 14.39
CA ALA A 109 -17.02 -8.82 13.03
C ALA A 109 -15.68 -9.55 12.79
N VAL A 110 -15.56 -10.15 11.62
CA VAL A 110 -14.30 -10.64 11.06
C VAL A 110 -13.92 -9.75 9.89
N VAL A 111 -12.70 -9.21 9.91
CA VAL A 111 -12.05 -8.58 8.75
C VAL A 111 -10.92 -9.48 8.30
N THR A 112 -10.91 -9.86 7.02
CA THR A 112 -9.96 -10.86 6.52
C THR A 112 -9.56 -10.64 5.07
N GLY A 113 -8.46 -11.28 4.66
CA GLY A 113 -8.01 -11.31 3.28
C GLY A 113 -6.82 -12.26 3.13
N GLY A 114 -6.50 -12.61 1.89
CA GLY A 114 -5.40 -13.50 1.60
C GLY A 114 -5.04 -13.52 0.12
N GLU A 115 -3.82 -13.94 -0.18
CA GLU A 115 -3.25 -13.98 -1.52
C GLU A 115 -2.52 -15.30 -1.73
N ALA A 116 -2.55 -15.82 -2.95
CA ALA A 116 -1.94 -17.08 -3.37
C ALA A 116 -1.13 -16.94 -4.68
N LEU A 117 -0.50 -15.78 -4.90
CA LEU A 117 0.24 -15.48 -6.14
C LEU A 117 1.48 -16.35 -6.33
N ALA A 118 2.07 -16.90 -5.27
CA ALA A 118 3.21 -17.81 -5.42
C ALA A 118 2.81 -19.13 -6.10
N SER A 119 1.57 -19.58 -5.86
CA SER A 119 1.06 -20.85 -6.40
C SER A 119 0.13 -20.70 -7.60
N SER A 120 -0.54 -19.56 -7.78
CA SER A 120 -1.52 -19.36 -8.86
C SER A 120 -0.91 -19.40 -10.28
N GLY A 121 0.39 -19.12 -10.42
CA GLY A 121 1.10 -19.25 -11.70
C GLY A 121 1.35 -20.69 -12.16
N ARG A 122 0.97 -21.69 -11.36
CA ARG A 122 1.08 -23.12 -11.67
C ARG A 122 -0.34 -23.68 -11.84
N LEU A 123 -0.81 -23.67 -13.10
CA LEU A 123 -2.10 -24.12 -13.69
C LEU A 123 -3.11 -24.77 -12.73
N PRO A 124 -4.41 -24.39 -12.81
CA PRO A 124 -5.36 -24.43 -11.68
C PRO A 124 -5.14 -25.69 -10.83
N PRO A 125 -4.65 -25.53 -9.59
CA PRO A 125 -4.36 -26.68 -8.76
C PRO A 125 -5.61 -27.53 -8.60
N PRO A 126 -5.48 -28.87 -8.63
CA PRO A 126 -6.63 -29.74 -8.47
C PRO A 126 -7.30 -29.43 -7.13
N ARG A 127 -8.62 -29.24 -7.16
CA ARG A 127 -9.52 -28.98 -6.00
C ARG A 127 -9.70 -27.53 -5.59
N TRP A 128 -9.10 -26.56 -6.27
CA TRP A 128 -9.48 -25.16 -6.06
C TRP A 128 -10.92 -24.93 -6.51
N THR A 129 -11.62 -24.00 -5.85
CA THR A 129 -12.98 -23.63 -6.24
C THR A 129 -12.94 -23.09 -7.68
N GLU A 130 -13.90 -23.49 -8.52
CA GLU A 130 -13.98 -22.95 -9.88
C GLU A 130 -14.07 -21.42 -9.85
N MET A 131 -13.31 -20.77 -10.75
CA MET A 131 -13.39 -19.32 -10.91
C MET A 131 -14.75 -18.94 -11.48
N SER A 132 -15.23 -17.76 -11.12
CA SER A 132 -16.45 -17.21 -11.71
C SER A 132 -16.39 -17.19 -13.25
N PRO A 133 -17.44 -17.62 -13.95
CA PRO A 133 -17.49 -17.54 -15.41
C PRO A 133 -17.24 -16.11 -15.89
N GLY A 134 -16.22 -15.92 -16.74
CA GLY A 134 -15.86 -14.59 -17.27
C GLY A 134 -15.05 -13.70 -16.32
N ALA A 135 -14.59 -14.22 -15.17
CA ALA A 135 -13.70 -13.50 -14.27
C ALA A 135 -12.43 -13.04 -14.98
N LYS A 136 -12.10 -11.76 -14.81
CA LYS A 136 -10.76 -11.23 -15.09
C LYS A 136 -9.97 -11.22 -13.79
N LEU A 137 -8.79 -11.80 -13.80
CA LEU A 137 -7.84 -11.66 -12.70
C LEU A 137 -7.37 -10.21 -12.63
N TYR A 138 -7.21 -9.71 -11.41
CA TYR A 138 -6.71 -8.34 -11.21
C TYR A 138 -5.18 -8.35 -11.23
N GLY A 139 -4.59 -7.69 -12.23
CA GLY A 139 -3.16 -7.40 -12.25
C GLY A 139 -2.91 -5.92 -12.03
N PRO A 140 -2.25 -5.46 -10.94
CA PRO A 140 -2.01 -4.03 -10.70
C PRO A 140 -1.11 -3.37 -11.77
N SER A 141 -0.44 -4.17 -12.60
CA SER A 141 0.37 -3.73 -13.75
C SER A 141 -0.24 -4.15 -15.08
N ASP A 142 -1.52 -4.52 -15.13
CA ASP A 142 -2.21 -4.84 -16.39
C ASP A 142 -2.43 -3.54 -17.20
N PRO A 143 -1.87 -3.42 -18.42
CA PRO A 143 -2.08 -2.26 -19.27
C PRO A 143 -3.56 -1.98 -19.59
N ALA A 144 -4.44 -2.99 -19.49
CA ALA A 144 -5.88 -2.82 -19.66
C ALA A 144 -6.54 -1.97 -18.56
N LEU A 145 -5.83 -1.70 -17.46
CA LEU A 145 -6.27 -0.76 -16.41
C LEU A 145 -5.94 0.70 -16.75
N LEU A 146 -5.10 0.95 -17.76
CA LEU A 146 -4.75 2.29 -18.20
C LEU A 146 -5.83 2.85 -19.12
N ASN A 147 -6.18 4.12 -18.93
CA ASN A 147 -7.15 4.84 -19.74
C ASN A 147 -6.62 6.22 -20.16
N GLY A 148 -7.17 6.76 -21.24
CA GLY A 148 -6.94 8.16 -21.65
C GLY A 148 -5.47 8.49 -21.90
N PRO A 149 -4.99 9.69 -21.48
CA PRO A 149 -3.62 10.12 -21.70
C PRO A 149 -2.56 9.17 -21.17
N GLY A 150 -2.79 8.50 -20.03
CA GLY A 150 -1.85 7.53 -19.48
C GLY A 150 -1.66 6.32 -20.42
N ALA A 151 -2.76 5.73 -20.89
CA ALA A 151 -2.72 4.63 -21.85
C ALA A 151 -2.00 5.02 -23.15
N LEU A 152 -2.33 6.20 -23.70
CA LEU A 152 -1.73 6.72 -24.93
C LEU A 152 -0.19 6.81 -24.81
N HIS A 153 0.35 7.16 -23.64
CA HIS A 153 1.79 7.30 -23.42
C HIS A 153 2.41 6.11 -22.68
N SER A 154 1.69 4.99 -22.55
CA SER A 154 2.14 3.79 -21.84
C SER A 154 2.61 4.06 -20.40
N ILE A 155 1.93 4.98 -19.69
CA ILE A 155 2.25 5.37 -18.31
C ILE A 155 1.02 5.27 -17.40
N GLY A 156 1.23 4.84 -16.17
CA GLY A 156 0.22 4.87 -15.10
C GLY A 156 0.29 3.67 -14.15
N MET A 157 1.15 2.69 -14.44
CA MET A 157 1.38 1.56 -13.55
C MET A 157 2.08 2.01 -12.26
N PRO A 158 1.92 1.29 -11.14
CA PRO A 158 2.64 1.58 -9.90
C PRO A 158 4.15 1.75 -10.09
N ILE A 159 4.78 0.83 -10.83
CA ILE A 159 6.23 0.87 -11.11
C ILE A 159 6.67 2.15 -11.85
N GLN A 160 5.75 2.91 -12.44
CA GLN A 160 6.05 4.18 -13.12
C GLN A 160 5.67 5.39 -12.26
N VAL A 161 4.48 5.39 -11.67
CA VAL A 161 3.95 6.56 -10.95
C VAL A 161 4.66 6.79 -9.61
N TYR A 162 4.96 5.76 -8.83
CA TYR A 162 5.71 5.95 -7.57
C TYR A 162 7.11 6.57 -7.82
N PRO A 163 7.88 6.15 -8.85
CA PRO A 163 9.09 6.86 -9.23
C PRO A 163 8.93 8.33 -9.64
N LEU A 164 7.81 8.72 -10.27
CA LEU A 164 7.55 10.14 -10.54
C LEU A 164 7.55 10.94 -9.24
N TYR A 165 7.00 10.36 -8.17
CA TYR A 165 7.02 10.99 -6.86
C TYR A 165 8.41 11.00 -6.24
N GLU A 166 9.15 9.89 -6.32
CA GLU A 166 10.51 9.83 -5.79
C GLU A 166 11.44 10.84 -6.46
N ASN A 167 11.39 10.97 -7.79
CA ASN A 167 12.22 11.92 -8.54
C ASN A 167 11.86 13.37 -8.20
N ALA A 168 10.57 13.69 -8.07
CA ALA A 168 10.15 15.02 -7.64
C ALA A 168 10.49 15.31 -6.17
N TYR A 169 10.37 14.31 -5.30
CA TYR A 169 10.74 14.40 -3.88
C TYR A 169 12.23 14.71 -3.72
N ARG A 170 13.13 13.93 -4.35
CA ARG A 170 14.58 14.19 -4.27
C ARG A 170 14.92 15.60 -4.74
N LYS A 171 14.32 16.06 -5.84
CA LYS A 171 14.55 17.41 -6.37
C LYS A 171 14.06 18.49 -5.42
N HIS A 172 12.86 18.33 -4.86
CA HIS A 172 12.29 19.27 -3.90
C HIS A 172 13.16 19.42 -2.65
N TYR A 173 13.68 18.30 -2.15
CA TYR A 173 14.57 18.25 -0.98
C TYR A 173 16.05 18.37 -1.31
N GLN A 174 16.40 18.77 -2.55
CA GLN A 174 17.77 19.03 -3.00
C GLN A 174 18.73 17.84 -2.85
N GLN A 175 18.20 16.62 -2.91
CA GLN A 175 18.99 15.39 -2.95
C GLN A 175 19.45 15.11 -4.39
N THR A 176 20.73 14.78 -4.53
CA THR A 176 21.26 14.13 -5.72
C THR A 176 20.61 12.75 -5.91
N PHE A 177 20.74 12.19 -7.12
CA PHE A 177 20.31 10.81 -7.37
C PHE A 177 20.94 9.82 -6.38
N HIS A 178 22.25 9.94 -6.14
CA HIS A 178 23.01 9.03 -5.29
C HIS A 178 22.59 9.11 -3.82
N GLU A 179 22.35 10.30 -3.28
CA GLU A 179 21.86 10.48 -1.90
C GLU A 179 20.47 9.87 -1.72
N ASN A 180 19.55 10.12 -2.66
CA ASN A 180 18.20 9.56 -2.61
C ASN A 180 18.21 8.03 -2.76
N HIS A 181 19.05 7.50 -3.65
CA HIS A 181 19.21 6.05 -3.86
C HIS A 181 19.78 5.36 -2.61
N HIS A 182 20.78 5.97 -1.98
CA HIS A 182 21.32 5.50 -0.71
C HIS A 182 20.27 5.53 0.41
N GLU A 183 19.52 6.62 0.56
CA GLU A 183 18.43 6.72 1.54
C GLU A 183 17.38 5.61 1.36
N SER A 184 16.95 5.37 0.13
CA SER A 184 15.99 4.31 -0.20
C SER A 184 16.56 2.91 0.06
N ALA A 185 17.84 2.67 -0.25
CA ALA A 185 18.49 1.40 0.01
C ALA A 185 18.67 1.12 1.50
N ALA A 186 19.08 2.13 2.28
CA ALA A 186 19.24 2.01 3.73
C ALA A 186 17.92 1.67 4.41
N LEU A 187 16.86 2.41 4.06
CA LEU A 187 15.50 2.14 4.53
C LEU A 187 15.08 0.68 4.28
N TYR A 188 15.34 0.17 3.07
CA TYR A 188 14.92 -1.18 2.70
C TYR A 188 15.83 -2.27 3.29
N ALA A 189 17.08 -1.96 3.61
CA ALA A 189 17.97 -2.86 4.35
C ALA A 189 17.47 -3.06 5.78
N ASP A 190 17.01 -1.98 6.43
CA ASP A 190 16.41 -2.08 7.76
C ASP A 190 15.09 -2.83 7.74
N PHE A 191 14.26 -2.60 6.72
CA PHE A 191 13.03 -3.36 6.53
C PHE A 191 13.30 -4.86 6.29
N ASP A 192 14.35 -5.21 5.54
CA ASP A 192 14.74 -6.61 5.36
C ASP A 192 15.13 -7.29 6.68
N LYS A 193 15.84 -6.58 7.58
CA LYS A 193 16.17 -7.10 8.92
C LYS A 193 14.90 -7.41 9.72
N VAL A 194 13.94 -6.50 9.74
CA VAL A 194 12.65 -6.70 10.44
C VAL A 194 11.91 -7.91 9.84
N ALA A 195 11.80 -7.97 8.52
CA ALA A 195 11.13 -9.06 7.83
C ALA A 195 11.80 -10.42 8.06
N CYS A 196 13.13 -10.51 8.08
CA CYS A 196 13.82 -11.78 8.33
C CYS A 196 13.59 -12.30 9.76
N GLN A 197 13.32 -11.41 10.72
CA GLN A 197 13.02 -11.77 12.11
C GLN A 197 11.53 -12.07 12.34
N HIS A 198 10.64 -11.57 11.49
CA HIS A 198 9.20 -11.75 11.64
C HIS A 198 8.75 -13.16 11.23
N PRO A 199 8.08 -13.95 12.09
CA PRO A 199 7.78 -15.37 11.82
C PRO A 199 6.87 -15.61 10.59
N ASN A 200 5.94 -14.70 10.33
CA ASN A 200 5.01 -14.78 9.19
C ASN A 200 5.52 -14.14 7.89
N SER A 201 6.73 -13.57 7.90
CA SER A 201 7.34 -12.99 6.70
C SER A 201 7.75 -14.05 5.70
N TRP A 202 7.65 -13.75 4.41
CA TRP A 202 8.17 -14.62 3.35
C TRP A 202 9.66 -14.95 3.55
N ARG A 203 10.45 -13.97 3.99
CA ARG A 203 11.89 -14.09 4.28
C ARG A 203 12.21 -14.52 5.72
N ALA A 204 11.23 -14.94 6.51
CA ALA A 204 11.47 -15.36 7.90
C ALA A 204 12.58 -16.42 8.02
N GLY A 205 13.57 -16.14 8.87
CA GLY A 205 14.74 -17.00 9.12
C GLY A 205 15.87 -16.89 8.09
N GLU A 206 15.74 -16.07 7.04
CA GLU A 206 16.81 -15.82 6.08
C GLU A 206 17.82 -14.80 6.62
N THR A 207 19.04 -14.79 6.07
CA THR A 207 20.02 -13.73 6.33
C THR A 207 19.51 -12.41 5.75
N PRO A 208 19.42 -11.33 6.54
CA PRO A 208 19.07 -10.01 6.03
C PRO A 208 20.07 -9.55 4.97
N ARG A 209 19.56 -8.93 3.91
CA ARG A 209 20.36 -8.22 2.92
C ARG A 209 20.88 -6.93 3.55
N ASP A 210 22.15 -6.64 3.32
CA ASP A 210 22.76 -5.39 3.73
C ASP A 210 22.46 -4.27 2.72
N LEU A 211 22.91 -3.07 3.06
CA LEU A 211 22.78 -1.87 2.24
C LEU A 211 23.36 -2.09 0.83
N ASP A 212 24.57 -2.63 0.74
CA ASP A 212 25.26 -2.84 -0.54
C ASP A 212 24.48 -3.79 -1.45
N ALA A 213 23.90 -4.87 -0.92
CA ALA A 213 23.09 -5.80 -1.68
C ALA A 213 21.83 -5.15 -2.29
N ILE A 214 21.20 -4.22 -1.57
CA ILE A 214 19.99 -3.52 -2.04
C ILE A 214 20.34 -2.36 -2.97
N MET A 215 21.43 -1.64 -2.67
CA MET A 215 21.87 -0.46 -3.41
C MET A 215 22.51 -0.84 -4.76
N THR A 216 23.27 -1.93 -4.82
CA THR A 216 24.06 -2.28 -6.00
C THR A 216 23.17 -2.80 -7.12
N ILE A 217 23.20 -2.11 -8.27
CA ILE A 217 22.52 -2.54 -9.48
C ILE A 217 23.31 -3.72 -10.07
N THR A 218 22.64 -4.87 -10.20
CA THR A 218 23.22 -6.10 -10.76
C THR A 218 22.25 -6.73 -11.75
N LYS A 219 22.62 -7.87 -12.36
CA LYS A 219 21.68 -8.63 -13.19
C LYS A 219 20.48 -9.15 -12.38
N GLN A 220 20.68 -9.47 -11.10
CA GLN A 220 19.66 -9.97 -10.18
C GLN A 220 18.87 -8.82 -9.54
N ASN A 221 19.53 -7.70 -9.26
CA ASN A 221 18.93 -6.45 -8.78
C ASN A 221 18.93 -5.39 -9.89
N ARG A 222 18.36 -5.72 -11.04
CA ARG A 222 18.35 -4.83 -12.21
C ARG A 222 17.45 -3.61 -11.98
N MET A 223 17.66 -2.55 -12.74
CA MET A 223 16.72 -1.43 -12.83
C MET A 223 15.35 -1.90 -13.34
N ILE A 224 14.29 -1.40 -12.71
CA ILE A 224 12.91 -1.58 -13.18
C ILE A 224 12.44 -0.29 -13.82
N CYS A 225 12.32 0.77 -13.01
CA CYS A 225 12.08 2.12 -13.47
C CYS A 225 12.93 3.07 -12.62
N THR A 226 13.59 4.07 -13.22
CA THR A 226 14.39 5.04 -12.45
C THR A 226 13.53 5.76 -11.40
N PRO A 227 13.88 5.73 -10.10
CA PRO A 227 15.21 5.38 -9.57
C PRO A 227 15.32 3.99 -8.92
N TYR A 228 14.31 3.12 -9.04
CA TYR A 228 14.23 1.89 -8.28
C TYR A 228 14.76 0.66 -9.04
N PRO A 229 15.78 -0.04 -8.48
CA PRO A 229 16.10 -1.40 -8.87
C PRO A 229 15.10 -2.39 -8.25
N LEU A 230 15.16 -3.65 -8.69
CA LEU A 230 14.20 -4.69 -8.31
C LEU A 230 13.98 -4.80 -6.79
N LEU A 231 15.04 -4.70 -6.00
CA LEU A 231 14.98 -4.83 -4.54
C LEU A 231 14.40 -3.60 -3.81
N MET A 232 13.96 -2.58 -4.54
CA MET A 232 13.15 -1.46 -4.02
C MET A 232 11.70 -1.50 -4.54
N ASN A 233 11.27 -2.63 -5.09
CA ASN A 233 9.91 -2.88 -5.54
C ASN A 233 9.26 -3.98 -4.68
N ALA A 234 7.93 -3.92 -4.51
CA ALA A 234 7.18 -4.94 -3.79
C ALA A 234 7.37 -6.36 -4.38
N PHE A 235 7.45 -7.36 -3.51
CA PHE A 235 7.52 -8.77 -3.91
C PHE A 235 6.16 -9.44 -3.71
N ASN A 236 5.38 -9.58 -4.77
CA ASN A 236 4.00 -10.07 -4.67
C ASN A 236 3.83 -11.59 -4.74
N GLY A 237 4.90 -12.34 -5.07
CA GLY A 237 4.85 -13.79 -5.28
C GLY A 237 4.76 -14.57 -3.97
N VAL A 238 3.68 -14.40 -3.22
CA VAL A 238 3.50 -14.95 -1.88
C VAL A 238 2.17 -15.69 -1.71
N ASN A 239 2.13 -16.59 -0.73
CA ASN A 239 0.91 -17.19 -0.20
C ASN A 239 0.76 -16.79 1.27
N LEU A 240 -0.01 -15.72 1.51
CA LEU A 240 -0.20 -15.09 2.82
C LEU A 240 -1.67 -14.78 3.06
N ALA A 241 -2.16 -14.93 4.29
CA ALA A 241 -3.48 -14.47 4.69
C ALA A 241 -3.49 -13.93 6.12
N ALA A 242 -4.42 -13.02 6.41
CA ALA A 242 -4.61 -12.47 7.74
C ALA A 242 -6.09 -12.30 8.09
N ALA A 243 -6.39 -12.32 9.38
CA ALA A 243 -7.72 -12.04 9.91
C ALA A 243 -7.65 -11.31 11.25
N CYS A 244 -8.60 -10.42 11.49
CA CYS A 244 -8.84 -9.75 12.76
C CYS A 244 -10.29 -9.97 13.20
N ILE A 245 -10.48 -10.35 14.46
CA ILE A 245 -11.80 -10.46 15.10
C ILE A 245 -12.02 -9.22 15.96
N ILE A 246 -13.09 -8.48 15.66
CA ILE A 246 -13.42 -7.19 16.25
C ILE A 246 -14.79 -7.30 16.94
N THR A 247 -14.87 -6.81 18.17
CA THR A 247 -16.12 -6.74 18.95
C THR A 247 -16.08 -5.53 19.89
N THR A 248 -17.07 -5.36 20.75
CA THR A 248 -17.07 -4.33 21.81
C THR A 248 -16.52 -4.88 23.12
N VAL A 249 -16.03 -4.01 24.00
CA VAL A 249 -15.64 -4.37 25.38
C VAL A 249 -16.75 -5.14 26.09
N GLU A 250 -18.00 -4.70 25.95
CA GLU A 250 -19.16 -5.36 26.55
C GLU A 250 -19.28 -6.82 26.11
N TYR A 251 -19.21 -7.07 24.81
CA TYR A 251 -19.41 -8.42 24.28
C TYR A 251 -18.19 -9.31 24.50
N ALA A 252 -16.98 -8.76 24.43
CA ALA A 252 -15.75 -9.45 24.84
C ALA A 252 -15.80 -9.89 26.32
N THR A 253 -16.30 -9.02 27.20
CA THR A 253 -16.52 -9.32 28.62
C THR A 253 -17.55 -10.43 28.80
N LYS A 254 -18.68 -10.36 28.08
CA LYS A 254 -19.74 -11.37 28.12
C LYS A 254 -19.23 -12.76 27.71
N LEU A 255 -18.38 -12.82 26.69
CA LEU A 255 -17.75 -14.06 26.22
C LEU A 255 -16.53 -14.49 27.04
N LYS A 256 -16.16 -13.71 28.08
CA LYS A 256 -15.00 -13.97 28.95
C LYS A 256 -13.67 -14.03 28.19
N VAL A 257 -13.54 -13.24 27.11
CA VAL A 257 -12.26 -13.04 26.43
C VAL A 257 -11.29 -12.36 27.40
N PRO A 258 -10.10 -12.91 27.65
CA PRO A 258 -9.10 -12.29 28.53
C PRO A 258 -8.74 -10.86 28.11
N GLN A 259 -8.66 -9.94 29.08
CA GLN A 259 -8.46 -8.51 28.80
C GLN A 259 -7.07 -8.21 28.20
N ASP A 260 -6.07 -9.05 28.43
CA ASP A 260 -4.74 -8.97 27.81
C ASP A 260 -4.77 -9.25 26.30
N LYS A 261 -5.88 -9.80 25.77
CA LYS A 261 -6.13 -9.91 24.33
C LYS A 261 -6.72 -8.65 23.70
N TRP A 262 -7.17 -7.68 24.49
CA TRP A 262 -7.89 -6.54 23.93
C TRP A 262 -6.93 -5.47 23.43
N VAL A 263 -7.10 -5.06 22.17
CA VAL A 263 -6.47 -3.88 21.58
C VAL A 263 -7.57 -2.96 21.10
N TYR A 264 -7.60 -1.73 21.60
CA TYR A 264 -8.62 -0.76 21.23
C TYR A 264 -8.35 -0.19 19.85
N ILE A 265 -9.40 -0.13 19.03
CA ILE A 265 -9.40 0.68 17.82
C ILE A 265 -9.86 2.07 18.25
N THR A 266 -8.95 3.04 18.27
CA THR A 266 -9.22 4.37 18.87
C THR A 266 -9.62 5.41 17.85
N GLY A 267 -9.17 5.29 16.60
CA GLY A 267 -9.61 6.17 15.52
C GLY A 267 -9.13 5.70 14.17
N GLY A 268 -9.80 6.17 13.11
CA GLY A 268 -9.37 5.91 11.75
C GLY A 268 -9.99 6.89 10.77
N ALA A 269 -9.25 7.23 9.73
CA ALA A 269 -9.67 8.15 8.69
C ALA A 269 -9.01 7.80 7.36
N GLY A 270 -9.67 8.18 6.27
CA GLY A 270 -9.14 7.96 4.93
C GLY A 270 -9.47 9.11 4.00
N SER A 271 -8.71 9.18 2.92
CA SER A 271 -8.93 10.12 1.83
C SER A 271 -8.29 9.60 0.54
N ASN A 272 -8.58 10.30 -0.56
CA ASN A 272 -7.99 9.99 -1.84
C ASN A 272 -7.50 11.24 -2.57
N ASP A 273 -6.45 11.07 -3.35
CA ASP A 273 -6.01 12.04 -4.36
C ASP A 273 -6.76 11.81 -5.68
N SER A 274 -6.55 12.67 -6.69
CA SER A 274 -7.10 12.41 -8.02
C SER A 274 -6.62 11.05 -8.55
N SER A 275 -7.56 10.30 -9.13
CA SER A 275 -7.30 9.02 -9.77
C SER A 275 -6.34 9.19 -10.95
N HIS A 276 -6.39 10.33 -11.63
CA HIS A 276 -5.45 10.71 -12.68
C HIS A 276 -4.24 11.40 -12.06
N PHE A 277 -3.08 10.72 -12.05
CA PHE A 277 -1.88 11.25 -11.41
C PHE A 277 -1.40 12.58 -12.02
N TRP A 278 -1.79 12.91 -13.25
CA TRP A 278 -1.50 14.19 -13.90
C TRP A 278 -2.40 15.35 -13.43
N GLU A 279 -3.44 15.10 -12.66
CA GLU A 279 -4.31 16.15 -12.13
C GLU A 279 -3.91 16.58 -10.71
N ARG A 280 -2.93 15.91 -10.11
CA ARG A 280 -2.55 16.14 -8.70
C ARG A 280 -1.73 17.41 -8.53
N SER A 281 -1.80 18.03 -7.36
CA SER A 281 -1.16 19.33 -7.12
C SER A 281 0.34 19.32 -7.42
N ASN A 282 1.06 18.32 -6.92
CA ASN A 282 2.48 18.11 -7.16
C ASN A 282 2.85 16.60 -7.03
N TYR A 283 4.15 16.30 -7.07
CA TYR A 283 4.69 14.95 -6.96
C TYR A 283 5.68 14.77 -5.78
N PHE A 284 5.80 15.72 -4.86
CA PHE A 284 6.74 15.65 -3.72
C PHE A 284 6.04 15.67 -2.36
N SER A 285 4.71 15.75 -2.33
CA SER A 285 3.85 15.62 -1.15
C SER A 285 2.65 14.71 -1.45
N SER A 286 1.85 14.39 -0.43
CA SER A 286 0.59 13.66 -0.62
C SER A 286 -0.47 14.17 0.35
N PRO A 287 -1.37 15.05 -0.11
CA PRO A 287 -2.48 15.55 0.71
C PRO A 287 -3.34 14.42 1.28
N ALA A 288 -3.47 13.31 0.56
CA ALA A 288 -4.19 12.14 1.04
C ALA A 288 -3.50 11.44 2.22
N ILE A 289 -2.17 11.33 2.23
CA ILE A 289 -1.42 10.78 3.37
C ILE A 289 -1.56 11.71 4.57
N GLU A 290 -1.31 13.00 4.35
CA GLU A 290 -1.32 14.03 5.38
C GLU A 290 -2.69 14.09 6.09
N TYR A 291 -3.76 14.21 5.32
CA TYR A 291 -5.12 14.23 5.83
C TYR A 291 -5.49 12.95 6.58
N SER A 292 -5.20 11.78 6.01
CA SER A 292 -5.59 10.51 6.63
C SER A 292 -4.92 10.31 7.98
N ILE A 293 -3.62 10.63 8.09
CA ILE A 293 -2.89 10.58 9.35
C ILE A 293 -3.48 11.57 10.37
N ASP A 294 -3.61 12.85 10.00
CA ASP A 294 -4.04 13.88 10.94
C ASP A 294 -5.47 13.63 11.44
N LYS A 295 -6.37 13.20 10.56
CA LYS A 295 -7.75 12.89 10.93
C LYS A 295 -7.91 11.58 11.70
N ALA A 296 -7.04 10.60 11.49
CA ALA A 296 -7.03 9.40 12.31
C ALA A 296 -6.57 9.71 13.74
N LEU A 297 -5.51 10.53 13.89
CA LEU A 297 -5.03 11.03 15.19
C LEU A 297 -6.08 11.85 15.92
N GLU A 298 -6.71 12.80 15.22
CA GLU A 298 -7.83 13.59 15.76
C GLU A 298 -8.98 12.67 16.21
N SER A 299 -9.36 11.70 15.38
CA SER A 299 -10.42 10.73 15.71
C SER A 299 -10.07 9.84 16.92
N ALA A 300 -8.78 9.63 17.17
CA ALA A 300 -8.25 8.86 18.28
C ALA A 300 -8.02 9.69 19.55
N ALA A 301 -8.21 11.02 19.50
CA ALA A 301 -7.82 11.96 20.55
C ALA A 301 -6.34 11.80 20.95
N LEU A 302 -5.47 11.63 19.94
CA LEU A 302 -4.02 11.48 20.08
C LEU A 302 -3.28 12.57 19.29
N THR A 303 -2.08 12.87 19.73
CA THR A 303 -1.10 13.71 19.00
C THR A 303 -0.03 12.84 18.34
N LYS A 304 0.68 13.40 17.35
CA LYS A 304 1.80 12.72 16.66
C LYS A 304 2.87 12.19 17.63
N ASN A 305 3.15 12.94 18.69
CA ASN A 305 4.17 12.58 19.68
C ASN A 305 3.80 11.36 20.53
N GLU A 306 2.50 11.07 20.67
CA GLU A 306 1.98 9.98 21.49
C GLU A 306 1.92 8.64 20.77
N ILE A 307 2.21 8.59 19.46
CA ILE A 307 2.35 7.33 18.73
C ILE A 307 3.76 6.78 18.96
N ASP A 308 3.87 5.55 19.44
CA ASP A 308 5.14 4.93 19.82
C ASP A 308 5.76 4.11 18.67
N CYS A 309 4.91 3.58 17.78
CA CYS A 309 5.33 2.78 16.64
C CYS A 309 4.35 2.92 15.46
N PHE A 310 4.89 2.73 14.26
CA PHE A 310 4.14 2.83 13.01
C PHE A 310 4.37 1.58 12.15
N ASP A 311 3.40 1.30 11.29
CA ASP A 311 3.66 0.56 10.05
C ASP A 311 3.17 1.41 8.88
N PHE A 312 4.11 1.98 8.14
CA PHE A 312 3.83 2.69 6.90
C PHE A 312 3.91 1.72 5.73
N TYR A 313 2.81 1.60 4.98
CA TYR A 313 2.77 0.80 3.75
C TYR A 313 3.94 1.15 2.81
N SER A 314 4.67 0.15 2.32
CA SER A 314 5.95 0.37 1.64
C SER A 314 6.13 -0.50 0.39
N CYS A 315 5.22 -0.38 -0.58
CA CYS A 315 5.42 -1.02 -1.89
C CYS A 315 6.62 -0.44 -2.65
N PHE A 316 6.88 0.85 -2.42
CA PHE A 316 8.02 1.62 -2.90
C PHE A 316 8.51 2.56 -1.77
N PRO A 317 9.80 2.93 -1.76
CA PRO A 317 10.39 3.80 -0.74
C PRO A 317 9.67 5.13 -0.52
N ILE A 318 9.06 5.71 -1.55
CA ILE A 318 8.47 7.05 -1.45
C ILE A 318 7.32 7.14 -0.43
N VAL A 319 6.54 6.08 -0.22
CA VAL A 319 5.39 6.12 0.70
C VAL A 319 5.83 6.34 2.16
N PRO A 320 6.72 5.52 2.74
CA PRO A 320 7.24 5.78 4.07
C PRO A 320 8.02 7.10 4.15
N LYS A 321 8.74 7.53 3.10
CA LYS A 321 9.39 8.86 3.08
C LYS A 321 8.40 10.00 3.28
N LEU A 322 7.33 10.02 2.50
CA LEU A 322 6.26 11.02 2.60
C LEU A 322 5.57 10.98 3.98
N ALA A 323 5.29 9.78 4.49
CA ALA A 323 4.66 9.61 5.80
C ALA A 323 5.57 10.11 6.94
N CYS A 324 6.84 9.68 6.98
CA CYS A 324 7.85 10.14 7.93
C CYS A 324 7.98 11.66 7.92
N LYS A 325 8.05 12.27 6.73
CA LYS A 325 8.13 13.72 6.60
C LYS A 325 6.93 14.42 7.27
N HIS A 326 5.72 13.94 7.03
CA HIS A 326 4.50 14.51 7.61
C HIS A 326 4.44 14.34 9.14
N VAL A 327 4.88 13.20 9.66
CA VAL A 327 4.88 12.95 11.11
C VAL A 327 6.10 13.50 11.85
N GLY A 328 7.06 14.07 11.13
CA GLY A 328 8.27 14.67 11.70
C GLY A 328 9.33 13.64 12.12
N LEU A 329 9.40 12.49 11.45
CA LEU A 329 10.42 11.46 11.67
C LEU A 329 11.55 11.57 10.64
N ASN A 330 12.78 11.33 11.09
CA ASN A 330 13.91 11.10 10.18
C ASN A 330 13.75 9.71 9.55
N VAL A 331 13.78 9.63 8.22
CA VAL A 331 13.64 8.36 7.47
C VAL A 331 14.84 7.44 7.66
N GLN A 332 16.06 8.00 7.71
CA GLN A 332 17.30 7.23 7.79
C GLN A 332 17.58 6.72 9.20
N GLU A 333 17.19 7.51 10.20
CA GLU A 333 17.39 7.20 11.62
C GLU A 333 16.11 7.48 12.42
N PRO A 334 15.04 6.72 12.17
CA PRO A 334 13.78 6.96 12.85
C PRO A 334 13.92 6.59 14.33
N ASN A 335 13.60 7.53 15.21
CA ASN A 335 13.61 7.32 16.66
C ASN A 335 12.45 6.42 17.17
N LYS A 336 11.54 6.02 16.27
CA LYS A 336 10.39 5.15 16.50
C LYS A 336 10.30 4.15 15.36
N PRO A 337 9.87 2.89 15.58
CA PRO A 337 9.69 1.94 14.48
C PRO A 337 8.71 2.49 13.43
N ILE A 338 9.10 2.46 12.15
CA ILE A 338 8.25 2.89 11.02
C ILE A 338 7.71 1.74 10.16
N SER A 339 8.18 0.52 10.44
CA SER A 339 7.61 -0.74 9.96
C SER A 339 7.72 -1.80 11.04
N LEU A 340 6.66 -2.57 11.23
CA LEU A 340 6.60 -3.75 12.11
C LEU A 340 6.78 -5.05 11.32
N LEU A 341 6.41 -5.05 10.03
CA LEU A 341 6.53 -6.23 9.17
C LEU A 341 7.84 -6.31 8.41
N GLY A 342 8.48 -5.17 8.13
CA GLY A 342 9.64 -5.08 7.24
C GLY A 342 9.28 -4.94 5.76
N GLY A 343 8.09 -4.40 5.46
CA GLY A 343 7.72 -3.93 4.13
C GLY A 343 7.43 -4.98 3.06
N LEU A 344 6.78 -4.58 1.97
CA LEU A 344 6.25 -5.49 0.95
C LEU A 344 7.33 -6.20 0.12
N THR A 345 8.55 -5.67 0.06
CA THR A 345 9.67 -6.31 -0.64
C THR A 345 10.19 -7.54 0.10
N SER A 346 10.11 -7.55 1.43
CA SER A 346 10.75 -8.55 2.27
C SER A 346 9.77 -9.41 3.04
N PHE A 347 8.79 -8.79 3.70
CA PHE A 347 7.66 -9.51 4.31
C PHE A 347 6.85 -10.26 3.23
N GLY A 348 6.70 -9.62 2.07
CA GLY A 348 5.87 -10.11 0.99
C GLY A 348 4.63 -9.24 0.78
N GLY A 349 4.42 -8.78 -0.44
CA GLY A 349 3.23 -8.06 -0.87
C GLY A 349 2.07 -9.02 -1.04
N ALA A 350 1.27 -9.24 0.01
CA ALA A 350 0.01 -9.99 -0.05
C ALA A 350 -1.09 -9.24 -0.83
N GLY A 351 -0.73 -8.67 -1.98
CA GLY A 351 -1.55 -7.82 -2.82
C GLY A 351 -2.22 -6.69 -2.05
N ASN A 352 -3.55 -6.70 -2.05
CA ASN A 352 -4.38 -5.75 -1.30
C ASN A 352 -4.27 -5.92 0.23
N ASN A 353 -3.81 -7.07 0.72
CA ASN A 353 -3.98 -7.47 2.12
C ASN A 353 -2.76 -7.23 3.02
N TYR A 354 -1.65 -6.66 2.52
CA TYR A 354 -0.46 -6.38 3.35
C TYR A 354 -0.81 -5.65 4.66
N SER A 355 -1.63 -4.60 4.58
CA SER A 355 -1.96 -3.78 5.75
C SER A 355 -2.77 -4.52 6.82
N LEU A 356 -3.41 -5.65 6.49
CA LEU A 356 -4.08 -6.47 7.51
C LEU A 356 -3.07 -7.23 8.36
N HIS A 357 -1.97 -7.70 7.76
CA HIS A 357 -0.84 -8.25 8.49
C HIS A 357 -0.23 -7.18 9.42
N ALA A 358 -0.14 -5.93 8.96
CA ALA A 358 0.39 -4.83 9.76
C ALA A 358 -0.50 -4.53 10.97
N ILE A 359 -1.84 -4.56 10.79
CA ILE A 359 -2.81 -4.43 11.87
C ILE A 359 -2.69 -5.60 12.86
N ALA A 360 -2.53 -6.83 12.36
CA ALA A 360 -2.35 -8.01 13.19
C ALA A 360 -1.09 -7.91 14.06
N GLU A 361 0.05 -7.51 13.48
CA GLU A 361 1.30 -7.36 14.22
C GLU A 361 1.26 -6.16 15.17
N MET A 362 0.67 -5.04 14.76
CA MET A 362 0.43 -3.90 15.64
C MET A 362 -0.38 -4.31 16.88
N ALA A 363 -1.42 -5.14 16.71
CA ALA A 363 -2.17 -5.67 17.84
C ALA A 363 -1.31 -6.53 18.78
N ARG A 364 -0.41 -7.38 18.26
CA ARG A 364 0.51 -8.17 19.10
C ARG A 364 1.47 -7.29 19.89
N VAL A 365 2.08 -6.33 19.22
CA VAL A 365 3.05 -5.41 19.81
C VAL A 365 2.39 -4.55 20.90
N ILE A 366 1.18 -4.05 20.66
CA ILE A 366 0.37 -3.32 21.67
C ILE A 366 0.01 -4.22 22.86
N ARG A 367 -0.43 -5.47 22.63
CA ARG A 367 -0.74 -6.43 23.71
C ARG A 367 0.46 -6.72 24.59
N SER A 368 1.65 -6.83 24.00
CA SER A 368 2.91 -7.07 24.72
C SER A 368 3.32 -5.93 25.66
N ARG A 369 2.65 -4.76 25.58
CA ARG A 369 2.97 -3.54 26.33
C ARG A 369 4.33 -2.93 26.01
N LYS A 370 4.97 -3.36 24.91
CA LYS A 370 6.17 -2.70 24.36
C LYS A 370 5.87 -1.27 23.89
N HIS A 371 4.67 -1.05 23.36
CA HIS A 371 4.17 0.24 22.87
C HIS A 371 2.74 0.46 23.40
N GLN A 372 2.35 1.72 23.59
CA GLN A 372 1.02 2.10 24.08
C GLN A 372 0.07 2.48 22.95
N ASN A 373 0.55 3.26 21.99
CA ASN A 373 -0.24 3.69 20.83
C ASN A 373 0.52 3.43 19.53
N GLY A 374 -0.20 2.91 18.54
CA GLY A 374 0.34 2.59 17.23
C GLY A 374 -0.51 3.15 16.11
N LEU A 375 0.12 3.44 14.97
CA LEU A 375 -0.57 3.91 13.76
C LEU A 375 -0.17 3.06 12.55
N VAL A 376 -1.16 2.51 11.86
CA VAL A 376 -0.97 1.85 10.56
C VAL A 376 -1.44 2.82 9.47
N LEU A 377 -0.58 3.11 8.49
CA LEU A 377 -0.96 3.80 7.26
C LEU A 377 -1.07 2.79 6.13
N ALA A 378 -2.27 2.59 5.62
CA ALA A 378 -2.56 1.70 4.51
C ALA A 378 -2.73 2.51 3.21
N ASN A 379 -2.02 2.11 2.14
CA ASN A 379 -1.97 2.82 0.87
C ASN A 379 -2.49 1.94 -0.28
N GLY A 380 -3.30 2.49 -1.18
CA GLY A 380 -3.85 1.81 -2.34
C GLY A 380 -3.72 2.60 -3.64
N GLY A 381 -3.65 1.87 -4.76
CA GLY A 381 -3.42 2.45 -6.08
C GLY A 381 -1.99 2.99 -6.22
N VAL A 382 -1.87 4.19 -6.79
CA VAL A 382 -0.59 4.85 -7.06
C VAL A 382 -0.47 6.13 -6.24
N LEU A 383 -0.34 6.00 -4.91
CA LEU A 383 -0.55 7.07 -3.91
C LEU A 383 -1.98 7.65 -3.89
N SER A 384 -2.94 6.95 -4.51
CA SER A 384 -4.28 7.47 -4.74
C SER A 384 -5.19 7.39 -3.54
N TRP A 385 -5.14 6.29 -2.79
CA TRP A 385 -6.08 6.04 -1.68
C TRP A 385 -5.30 5.78 -0.41
N GLN A 386 -5.66 6.46 0.67
CA GLN A 386 -5.00 6.36 1.96
C GLN A 386 -6.03 6.09 3.04
N HIS A 387 -5.68 5.21 3.98
CA HIS A 387 -6.48 5.00 5.18
C HIS A 387 -5.56 4.72 6.36
N ALA A 388 -5.66 5.54 7.41
CA ALA A 388 -4.90 5.37 8.64
C ALA A 388 -5.78 4.82 9.76
N LEU A 389 -5.19 4.00 10.64
CA LEU A 389 -5.86 3.37 11.78
C LEU A 389 -4.98 3.47 13.02
N CYS A 390 -5.53 4.01 14.11
CA CYS A 390 -4.89 4.10 15.41
C CYS A 390 -5.34 2.93 16.30
N LEU A 391 -4.36 2.25 16.90
CA LEU A 391 -4.56 1.17 17.84
C LEU A 391 -3.92 1.53 19.18
N SER A 392 -4.55 1.16 20.30
CA SER A 392 -4.05 1.49 21.63
C SER A 392 -4.31 0.40 22.66
N VAL A 393 -3.48 0.42 23.69
CA VAL A 393 -3.68 -0.32 24.94
C VAL A 393 -4.95 0.14 25.68
N GLN A 394 -5.31 1.41 25.55
CA GLN A 394 -6.40 2.04 26.28
C GLN A 394 -7.53 2.44 25.33
N PRO A 395 -8.78 2.53 25.81
CA PRO A 395 -9.85 3.13 25.02
C PRO A 395 -9.53 4.59 24.72
N ARG A 396 -10.24 5.16 23.72
CA ARG A 396 -10.18 6.59 23.44
C ARG A 396 -10.47 7.40 24.70
N ARG A 397 -9.73 8.49 24.88
CA ARG A 397 -9.79 9.33 26.10
C ARG A 397 -11.11 10.07 26.23
N ASP A 398 -11.71 10.49 25.10
CA ASP A 398 -13.06 10.99 25.12
C ASP A 398 -14.06 9.83 25.31
N SER A 399 -15.16 10.10 26.01
CA SER A 399 -16.20 9.10 26.25
C SER A 399 -17.19 8.97 25.08
N SER A 400 -16.89 9.56 23.92
CA SER A 400 -17.81 9.54 22.79
C SER A 400 -17.82 8.16 22.11
N LEU A 401 -18.90 7.83 21.42
CA LEU A 401 -19.00 6.58 20.68
C LEU A 401 -18.01 6.58 19.52
N TYR A 402 -17.44 5.41 19.21
CA TYR A 402 -16.59 5.26 18.04
C TYR A 402 -17.42 5.50 16.78
N GLN A 403 -16.96 6.40 15.92
CA GLN A 403 -17.61 6.72 14.66
C GLN A 403 -16.56 6.69 13.55
N LYS A 404 -16.91 6.00 12.46
CA LYS A 404 -16.14 6.08 11.22
C LYS A 404 -16.44 7.43 10.57
N LYS A 405 -15.39 8.21 10.30
CA LYS A 405 -15.49 9.42 9.47
C LYS A 405 -15.66 9.05 8.00
N ASP A 406 -16.36 9.90 7.25
CA ASP A 406 -16.44 9.78 5.81
C ASP A 406 -15.06 9.91 5.16
N ILE A 407 -14.88 9.19 4.05
CA ILE A 407 -13.66 9.29 3.24
C ILE A 407 -13.70 10.65 2.53
N LEU A 408 -12.66 11.46 2.71
CA LEU A 408 -12.58 12.74 2.01
C LEU A 408 -12.06 12.55 0.59
N ASP A 409 -12.78 13.10 -0.38
CA ASP A 409 -12.28 13.25 -1.74
C ASP A 409 -11.35 14.46 -1.85
N ASN A 410 -10.09 14.28 -1.44
CA ASN A 410 -9.05 15.30 -1.61
C ASN A 410 -8.74 15.56 -3.09
N GLY A 411 -9.07 14.64 -4.00
CA GLY A 411 -8.97 14.84 -5.44
C GLY A 411 -9.73 16.08 -5.88
N ASN A 412 -10.94 16.30 -5.39
CA ASN A 412 -11.73 17.50 -5.73
C ASN A 412 -11.23 18.79 -5.06
N VAL A 413 -10.48 18.68 -3.96
CA VAL A 413 -10.05 19.82 -3.13
C VAL A 413 -8.64 20.29 -3.51
N SER A 414 -7.75 19.38 -3.87
CA SER A 414 -6.35 19.65 -4.20
C SER A 414 -6.09 19.42 -5.69
N GLN A 415 -6.51 20.38 -6.51
CA GLN A 415 -6.31 20.35 -7.96
C GLN A 415 -4.93 20.86 -8.36
N GLY A 416 -4.33 20.19 -9.33
CA GLY A 416 -3.09 20.60 -9.96
C GLY A 416 -3.29 21.56 -11.13
N PRO A 417 -2.20 21.89 -11.83
CA PRO A 417 -2.23 22.63 -13.08
C PRO A 417 -3.17 22.01 -14.10
N ALA A 418 -3.81 22.86 -14.92
CA ALA A 418 -4.66 22.40 -16.02
C ALA A 418 -3.90 21.48 -16.98
N PHE A 419 -4.60 20.50 -17.55
CA PHE A 419 -4.00 19.47 -18.41
C PHE A 419 -4.20 19.78 -19.90
N THR A 420 -3.13 19.62 -20.70
CA THR A 420 -3.16 19.73 -22.16
C THR A 420 -2.89 18.37 -22.79
N ALA A 421 -3.90 17.80 -23.45
CA ALA A 421 -3.80 16.45 -24.05
C ALA A 421 -2.87 16.38 -25.26
N LYS A 422 -2.87 17.42 -26.11
CA LYS A 422 -2.00 17.57 -27.28
C LYS A 422 -1.07 18.75 -27.06
N ALA A 423 0.09 18.48 -26.48
CA ALA A 423 1.05 19.50 -26.07
C ALA A 423 1.99 19.84 -27.22
N GLN A 424 2.09 21.13 -27.53
CA GLN A 424 2.99 21.64 -28.56
C GLN A 424 3.62 22.95 -28.12
N GLY A 425 4.94 23.07 -28.27
CA GLY A 425 5.68 24.29 -27.94
C GLY A 425 6.76 24.08 -26.89
N GLU A 426 7.31 25.17 -26.40
CA GLU A 426 8.36 25.14 -25.36
C GLU A 426 7.82 24.60 -24.05
N ALA A 427 8.62 23.76 -23.39
CA ALA A 427 8.22 23.09 -22.17
C ALA A 427 9.44 22.82 -21.26
N PHE A 428 9.16 22.46 -20.01
CA PHE A 428 10.15 21.95 -19.08
C PHE A 428 9.64 20.70 -18.35
N ILE A 429 10.58 19.88 -17.88
CA ILE A 429 10.28 18.65 -17.13
C ILE A 429 9.87 19.01 -15.69
N GLU A 430 8.70 18.55 -15.25
CA GLU A 430 8.24 18.67 -13.86
C GLU A 430 8.60 17.43 -13.04
N THR A 431 8.43 16.25 -13.63
CA THR A 431 8.98 14.98 -13.11
C THR A 431 9.10 13.97 -14.25
N TYR A 432 9.79 12.85 -13.99
CA TYR A 432 10.08 11.84 -14.98
C TYR A 432 10.29 10.46 -14.36
N THR A 433 10.25 9.44 -15.21
CA THR A 433 10.76 8.10 -14.91
C THR A 433 11.24 7.46 -16.21
N VAL A 434 12.03 6.40 -16.13
CA VAL A 434 12.54 5.66 -17.28
C VAL A 434 12.30 4.19 -17.04
N ASP A 435 11.56 3.51 -17.92
CA ASP A 435 11.42 2.06 -17.92
C ASP A 435 12.71 1.40 -18.40
N TYR A 436 13.11 0.30 -17.77
CA TYR A 436 14.26 -0.50 -18.17
C TYR A 436 13.82 -1.90 -18.62
N ASP A 437 14.52 -2.42 -19.63
CA ASP A 437 14.51 -3.84 -19.93
C ASP A 437 15.84 -4.50 -19.51
N ARG A 438 16.11 -5.71 -20.00
CA ARG A 438 17.35 -6.43 -19.66
C ARG A 438 18.59 -5.87 -20.36
N LYS A 439 18.44 -4.99 -21.35
CA LYS A 439 19.51 -4.40 -22.16
C LYS A 439 19.83 -2.96 -21.75
N GLY A 440 18.90 -2.24 -21.11
CA GLY A 440 19.14 -0.89 -20.61
C GLY A 440 17.85 -0.06 -20.53
N PRO A 441 17.98 1.28 -20.52
CA PRO A 441 16.86 2.20 -20.68
C PRO A 441 16.04 1.85 -21.93
N LYS A 442 14.72 1.74 -21.78
CA LYS A 442 13.79 1.38 -22.85
C LYS A 442 12.87 2.53 -23.24
N MET A 443 12.30 3.22 -22.25
CA MET A 443 11.33 4.28 -22.51
C MET A 443 11.36 5.34 -21.40
N GLY A 444 11.71 6.57 -21.77
CA GLY A 444 11.55 7.74 -20.92
C GLY A 444 10.09 8.22 -20.93
N HIS A 445 9.60 8.54 -19.73
CA HIS A 445 8.28 9.07 -19.44
C HIS A 445 8.43 10.41 -18.73
N ILE A 446 7.71 11.43 -19.23
CA ILE A 446 7.84 12.81 -18.77
C ILE A 446 6.46 13.33 -18.39
N VAL A 447 6.37 13.91 -17.20
CA VAL A 447 5.33 14.89 -16.88
C VAL A 447 5.98 16.26 -17.06
N GLY A 448 5.47 17.04 -18.01
CA GLY A 448 6.02 18.33 -18.38
C GLY A 448 5.04 19.47 -18.18
N ARG A 449 5.55 20.70 -18.21
CA ARG A 449 4.77 21.93 -18.15
C ARG A 449 5.09 22.79 -19.37
N LEU A 450 4.06 23.24 -20.08
CA LEU A 450 4.20 24.18 -21.18
C LEU A 450 4.62 25.55 -20.63
N VAL A 451 5.57 26.22 -21.30
CA VAL A 451 6.05 27.54 -20.87
C VAL A 451 4.98 28.61 -21.05
N GLU A 452 4.18 28.54 -22.11
CA GLU A 452 3.21 29.57 -22.49
C GLU A 452 2.08 29.76 -21.46
N ASN A 453 1.55 28.66 -20.92
CA ASN A 453 0.37 28.69 -20.06
C ASN A 453 0.54 27.90 -18.76
N GLY A 454 1.69 27.26 -18.55
CA GLY A 454 1.93 26.42 -17.39
C GLY A 454 1.04 25.19 -17.33
N HIS A 455 0.39 24.75 -18.42
CA HIS A 455 -0.42 23.54 -18.41
C HIS A 455 0.48 22.30 -18.36
N ARG A 456 0.02 21.27 -17.65
CA ARG A 456 0.69 19.97 -17.56
C ARG A 456 0.35 19.10 -18.76
N PHE A 457 1.32 18.29 -19.17
CA PHE A 457 1.12 17.25 -20.17
C PHE A 457 1.96 16.01 -19.81
N ILE A 458 1.60 14.88 -20.41
CA ILE A 458 2.39 13.65 -20.38
C ILE A 458 3.02 13.47 -21.75
N ALA A 459 4.28 13.04 -21.78
CA ALA A 459 5.00 12.71 -23.01
C ALA A 459 5.92 11.51 -22.82
N ASN A 460 6.26 10.86 -23.94
CA ASN A 460 7.45 9.99 -24.00
C ASN A 460 8.67 10.78 -24.48
N HIS A 461 9.87 10.25 -24.30
CA HIS A 461 11.08 10.81 -24.91
C HIS A 461 10.94 10.86 -26.45
N GLY A 462 11.37 11.96 -27.06
CA GLY A 462 11.29 12.16 -28.51
C GLY A 462 12.54 11.74 -29.30
N ASP A 463 13.68 11.63 -28.63
CA ASP A 463 14.95 11.19 -29.22
C ASP A 463 15.86 10.50 -28.19
N GLU A 464 16.93 9.88 -28.69
CA GLU A 464 17.89 9.14 -27.86
C GLU A 464 18.63 10.06 -26.88
N HIS A 465 18.94 11.29 -27.30
CA HIS A 465 19.57 12.28 -26.43
C HIS A 465 18.72 12.57 -25.18
N THR A 466 17.41 12.71 -25.35
CA THR A 466 16.45 12.87 -24.25
C THR A 466 16.43 11.63 -23.37
N LEU A 467 16.39 10.42 -23.94
CA LEU A 467 16.39 9.17 -23.15
C LEU A 467 17.64 9.03 -22.29
N VAL A 468 18.83 9.27 -22.87
CA VAL A 468 20.12 9.20 -22.18
C VAL A 468 20.18 10.22 -21.04
N ALA A 469 19.71 11.45 -21.26
CA ALA A 469 19.68 12.47 -20.23
C ALA A 469 18.75 12.11 -19.07
N LEU A 470 17.57 11.54 -19.35
CA LEU A 470 16.63 11.06 -18.32
C LEU A 470 17.19 9.87 -17.53
N ALA A 471 17.97 9.00 -18.18
CA ALA A 471 18.55 7.81 -17.56
C ALA A 471 19.85 8.10 -16.78
N SER A 472 20.43 9.31 -16.91
CA SER A 472 21.67 9.70 -16.24
C SER A 472 21.47 9.86 -14.73
N THR A 473 22.46 9.43 -13.95
CA THR A 473 22.53 9.62 -12.49
C THR A 473 23.32 10.87 -12.09
N ASP A 474 24.04 11.48 -13.02
CA ASP A 474 24.93 12.63 -12.77
C ASP A 474 24.23 13.97 -13.08
N GLY A 475 23.12 13.93 -13.82
CA GLY A 475 22.34 15.10 -14.20
C GLY A 475 21.07 15.28 -13.36
N GLU A 476 20.46 16.46 -13.49
CA GLU A 476 19.14 16.74 -12.94
C GLU A 476 18.15 17.05 -14.08
N PRO A 477 17.35 16.07 -14.53
CA PRO A 477 16.38 16.30 -15.59
C PRO A 477 15.24 17.25 -15.19
N ILE A 478 14.85 17.31 -13.91
CA ILE A 478 13.73 18.16 -13.49
C ILE A 478 14.10 19.63 -13.64
N GLY A 479 13.30 20.35 -14.41
CA GLY A 479 13.51 21.74 -14.79
C GLY A 479 14.27 21.94 -16.11
N MET A 480 14.80 20.88 -16.72
CA MET A 480 15.41 21.00 -18.04
C MET A 480 14.38 21.42 -19.09
N LYS A 481 14.79 22.33 -19.98
CA LYS A 481 13.95 22.90 -21.04
C LYS A 481 14.05 22.08 -22.32
N GLY A 482 12.97 22.08 -23.08
CA GLY A 482 12.86 21.41 -24.37
C GLY A 482 11.60 21.82 -25.11
N ARG A 483 11.18 20.96 -26.03
CA ARG A 483 9.97 21.18 -26.82
C ARG A 483 9.06 19.95 -26.77
N ALA A 484 7.77 20.19 -26.53
CA ALA A 484 6.72 19.19 -26.74
C ALA A 484 6.28 19.20 -28.20
N VAL A 485 6.13 18.02 -28.80
CA VAL A 485 5.60 17.83 -30.15
C VAL A 485 4.60 16.67 -30.16
N VAL A 486 3.57 16.76 -31.00
CA VAL A 486 2.60 15.66 -31.16
C VAL A 486 3.05 14.78 -32.32
N ALA A 487 3.29 13.49 -32.03
CA ALA A 487 3.63 12.48 -33.02
C ALA A 487 2.41 12.10 -33.88
N ALA A 488 2.66 11.40 -34.98
CA ALA A 488 1.60 10.95 -35.91
C ALA A 488 0.57 10.02 -35.25
N ASP A 489 0.99 9.24 -34.24
CA ASP A 489 0.11 8.36 -33.45
C ASP A 489 -0.65 9.09 -32.34
N GLY A 490 -0.51 10.42 -32.25
CA GLY A 490 -1.18 11.28 -31.28
C GLY A 490 -0.47 11.41 -29.93
N ARG A 491 0.63 10.67 -29.69
CA ARG A 491 1.43 10.83 -28.47
C ARG A 491 2.16 12.15 -28.47
N ASN A 492 2.27 12.77 -27.30
CA ASN A 492 3.23 13.84 -27.08
C ASN A 492 4.62 13.23 -26.91
N LEU A 493 5.60 13.82 -27.57
CA LEU A 493 7.02 13.56 -27.41
C LEU A 493 7.68 14.81 -26.84
N PHE A 494 8.61 14.61 -25.91
CA PHE A 494 9.44 15.68 -25.38
C PHE A 494 10.87 15.53 -25.90
N ILE A 495 11.39 16.60 -26.49
CA ILE A 495 12.76 16.67 -27.03
C ILE A 495 13.52 17.70 -26.20
N LEU A 496 14.56 17.27 -25.49
CA LEU A 496 15.43 18.18 -24.74
C LEU A 496 16.11 19.17 -25.67
N ALA A 497 16.21 20.42 -25.23
CA ALA A 497 17.00 21.40 -25.95
C ALA A 497 18.48 20.94 -25.96
N PRO A 498 19.21 21.11 -27.08
CA PRO A 498 20.65 20.88 -27.08
C PRO A 498 21.29 21.72 -25.99
N SER A 499 22.13 21.12 -25.15
CA SER A 499 22.93 21.87 -24.18
C SER A 499 23.69 22.94 -24.94
N ALA A 500 23.43 24.22 -24.66
CA ALA A 500 24.33 25.27 -25.09
C ALA A 500 25.68 24.92 -24.45
N LYS A 501 26.65 24.51 -25.26
CA LYS A 501 28.04 24.44 -24.80
C LYS A 501 28.37 25.85 -24.28
N LEU A 502 28.48 25.99 -22.97
CA LEU A 502 29.06 27.17 -22.33
C LEU A 502 30.56 27.21 -22.65
#